data_AF-A0A8X6JAA6-F1
#
_entry.id   AF-A0A8X6JAA6-F1
#
_cell.length_a   1.000
_cell.length_b   1.000
_cell.length_c   1.000
_cell.angle_alpha   90.00
_cell.angle_beta   90.00
_cell.angle_gamma   90.00
#
_symmetry.space_group_name_H-M   'P 1'
#
loop_
_entity.id
_entity.type
_entity.pdbx_description
1 polymer ?
#
loop_
_entity_poly.entity_id
_entity_poly.type
_entity_poly.pdbx_seq_one_letter_code
_entity_poly.pdbx_strand_id
1 'polypeptide(L)'
;MALQSPSQTDSDELNKLKRKRGCLRGAVTKQITKIESDILKPDITVEDLEESIELLTERGEELKLIDSQIESLIQVDQIEVEFESIEEYKEKITRTRFKTRKLIQKISKGSNANNSWQDSNISLNSSSQNETQTKEKERIKLPKLTIPKFYGEISEWLNFWNAFKSAIHENDNVCKIDKFNYLRSFLGGSAFSLIDGLELTAEHYDHSIDILKENSVIKKF
;
A
#
# COMPACT_ATOMS: atom_id res chain seq x y z
N MET A 1 7.04 17.84 52.76
CA MET A 1 6.43 17.74 51.42
C MET A 1 6.52 16.27 51.02
N ALA A 2 5.46 15.50 51.27
CA ALA A 2 5.49 14.05 51.03
C ALA A 2 5.18 13.79 49.54
N LEU A 3 6.01 12.96 48.90
CA LEU A 3 5.70 12.44 47.57
C LEU A 3 4.54 11.45 47.73
N GLN A 4 3.40 11.77 47.13
CA GLN A 4 2.23 10.90 47.14
C GLN A 4 2.54 9.69 46.24
N SER A 5 2.76 8.52 46.83
CA SER A 5 2.82 7.26 46.07
C SER A 5 1.50 7.06 45.30
N PRO A 6 1.51 6.44 44.09
CA PRO A 6 0.29 6.13 43.36
C PRO A 6 -0.70 5.34 44.22
N SER A 7 -1.99 5.64 44.11
CA SER A 7 -3.01 4.89 44.85
C SER A 7 -3.06 3.45 44.34
N GLN A 8 -3.29 2.49 45.24
CA GLN A 8 -3.53 1.08 44.84
C GLN A 8 -4.66 0.99 43.80
N THR A 9 -5.68 1.85 43.92
CA THR A 9 -6.80 1.98 42.99
C THR A 9 -6.35 2.32 41.57
N ASP A 10 -5.40 3.26 41.41
CA ASP A 10 -4.92 3.72 40.11
C ASP A 10 -4.15 2.60 39.38
N SER A 11 -3.39 1.80 40.14
CA SER A 11 -2.71 0.60 39.65
C SER A 11 -3.70 -0.47 39.17
N ASP A 12 -4.76 -0.73 39.94
CA ASP A 12 -5.77 -1.74 39.58
C ASP A 12 -6.60 -1.28 38.36
N GLU A 13 -6.91 0.01 38.25
CA GLU A 13 -7.56 0.60 37.08
C GLU A 13 -6.67 0.56 35.83
N LEU A 14 -5.40 0.96 35.93
CA LEU A 14 -4.42 0.88 34.83
C LEU A 14 -4.29 -0.55 34.30
N ASN A 15 -4.21 -1.55 35.18
CA ASN A 15 -4.14 -2.96 34.79
C ASN A 15 -5.42 -3.43 34.07
N LYS A 16 -6.59 -3.02 34.54
CA LYS A 16 -7.89 -3.29 33.90
C LYS A 16 -7.96 -2.66 32.50
N LEU A 17 -7.48 -1.42 32.34
CA LEU A 17 -7.43 -0.70 31.07
C LEU A 17 -6.45 -1.35 30.08
N LYS A 18 -5.20 -1.64 30.50
CA LYS A 18 -4.22 -2.34 29.64
C LYS A 18 -4.75 -3.70 29.18
N ARG A 19 -5.51 -4.43 30.01
CA ARG A 19 -6.16 -5.70 29.62
C ARG A 19 -7.33 -5.49 28.66
N LYS A 20 -8.21 -4.51 28.88
CA LYS A 20 -9.29 -4.15 27.94
C LYS A 20 -8.72 -3.77 26.57
N ARG A 21 -7.65 -2.97 26.57
CA ARG A 21 -6.90 -2.59 25.37
C ARG A 21 -6.36 -3.80 24.62
N GLY A 22 -5.73 -4.76 25.31
CA GLY A 22 -5.22 -5.99 24.69
C GLY A 22 -6.32 -6.78 23.96
N CYS A 23 -7.48 -6.94 24.58
CA CYS A 23 -8.64 -7.57 23.95
C CYS A 23 -9.12 -6.80 22.70
N LEU A 24 -9.23 -5.48 22.79
CA LEU A 24 -9.70 -4.64 21.70
C LEU A 24 -8.70 -4.57 20.53
N ARG A 25 -7.39 -4.48 20.81
CA ARG A 25 -6.32 -4.62 19.81
C ARG A 25 -6.41 -5.96 19.08
N GLY A 26 -6.70 -7.04 19.81
CA GLY A 26 -6.98 -8.35 19.22
C GLY A 26 -8.21 -8.36 18.29
N ALA A 27 -9.27 -7.64 18.64
CA ALA A 27 -10.47 -7.48 17.80
C ALA A 27 -10.20 -6.62 16.56
N VAL A 28 -9.42 -5.54 16.68
CA VAL A 28 -8.94 -4.70 15.56
C VAL A 28 -8.12 -5.53 14.59
N THR A 29 -7.12 -6.29 15.06
CA THR A 29 -6.30 -7.15 14.20
C THR A 29 -7.15 -8.18 13.45
N LYS A 30 -8.09 -8.86 14.14
CA LYS A 30 -9.04 -9.79 13.49
C LYS A 30 -9.89 -9.10 12.42
N GLN A 31 -10.37 -7.89 12.68
CA GLN A 31 -11.17 -7.13 11.71
C GLN A 31 -10.34 -6.72 10.48
N ILE A 32 -9.06 -6.33 10.68
CA ILE A 32 -8.14 -6.03 9.58
C ILE A 32 -7.91 -7.28 8.73
N THR A 33 -7.58 -8.43 9.34
CA THR A 33 -7.41 -9.69 8.61
C THR A 33 -8.68 -10.14 7.89
N LYS A 34 -9.87 -9.93 8.48
CA LYS A 34 -11.16 -10.17 7.81
C LYS A 34 -11.25 -9.33 6.53
N ILE A 35 -11.07 -8.02 6.63
CA ILE A 35 -11.10 -7.09 5.49
C ILE A 35 -10.06 -7.48 4.43
N GLU A 36 -8.83 -7.80 4.83
CA GLU A 36 -7.76 -8.23 3.91
C GLU A 36 -8.08 -9.55 3.19
N SER A 37 -8.87 -10.44 3.80
CA SER A 37 -9.41 -11.64 3.13
C SER A 37 -10.62 -11.34 2.26
N ASP A 38 -11.49 -10.42 2.67
CA ASP A 38 -12.73 -10.07 1.98
C ASP A 38 -12.45 -9.34 0.66
N ILE A 39 -11.47 -8.44 0.61
CA ILE A 39 -11.05 -7.74 -0.63
C ILE A 39 -10.47 -8.65 -1.72
N LEU A 40 -10.17 -9.92 -1.40
CA LEU A 40 -9.68 -10.92 -2.35
C LEU A 40 -10.79 -11.81 -2.91
N LYS A 41 -12.01 -11.74 -2.35
CA LYS A 41 -13.16 -12.51 -2.81
C LYS A 41 -13.77 -11.88 -4.06
N PRO A 42 -14.14 -12.68 -5.09
CA PRO A 42 -14.71 -12.15 -6.32
C PRO A 42 -16.17 -11.67 -6.18
N ASP A 43 -16.84 -12.09 -5.11
CA ASP A 43 -18.26 -11.88 -4.81
C ASP A 43 -18.52 -10.85 -3.68
N ILE A 44 -17.48 -10.15 -3.21
CA ILE A 44 -17.60 -9.17 -2.13
C ILE A 44 -18.42 -7.94 -2.55
N THR A 45 -19.41 -7.55 -1.73
CA THR A 45 -20.26 -6.38 -2.01
C THR A 45 -19.63 -5.09 -1.50
N VAL A 46 -20.17 -3.92 -1.91
CA VAL A 46 -19.77 -2.63 -1.34
C VAL A 46 -20.21 -2.55 0.12
N GLU A 47 -21.42 -3.04 0.37
CA GLU A 47 -22.12 -3.06 1.64
C GLU A 47 -21.32 -3.86 2.70
N ASP A 48 -20.82 -5.05 2.35
CA ASP A 48 -19.96 -5.87 3.24
C ASP A 48 -18.66 -5.14 3.64
N LEU A 49 -18.07 -4.39 2.69
CA LEU A 49 -16.85 -3.64 2.90
C LEU A 49 -17.10 -2.36 3.71
N GLU A 50 -18.23 -1.69 3.50
CA GLU A 50 -18.65 -0.51 4.26
C GLU A 50 -18.96 -0.89 5.71
N GLU A 51 -19.76 -1.94 5.97
CA GLU A 51 -20.01 -2.47 7.31
C GLU A 51 -18.67 -2.83 8.01
N SER A 52 -17.79 -3.52 7.29
CA SER A 52 -16.50 -3.96 7.85
C SER A 52 -15.56 -2.79 8.16
N ILE A 53 -15.63 -1.68 7.40
CA ILE A 53 -14.90 -0.43 7.68
C ILE A 53 -15.50 0.32 8.85
N GLU A 54 -16.82 0.36 8.98
CA GLU A 54 -17.50 1.08 10.05
C GLU A 54 -17.19 0.41 11.40
N LEU A 55 -17.27 -0.91 11.45
CA LEU A 55 -16.88 -1.73 12.61
C LEU A 55 -15.38 -1.64 12.93
N LEU A 56 -14.52 -1.38 11.95
CA LEU A 56 -13.10 -1.05 12.18
C LEU A 56 -12.90 0.38 12.70
N THR A 57 -13.81 1.30 12.34
CA THR A 57 -13.80 2.70 12.81
C THR A 57 -14.20 2.76 14.28
N GLU A 58 -15.34 2.19 14.63
CA GLU A 58 -15.86 2.10 16.01
C GLU A 58 -14.80 1.54 16.97
N ARG A 59 -14.21 0.38 16.64
CA ARG A 59 -13.15 -0.24 17.46
C ARG A 59 -11.88 0.60 17.54
N GLY A 60 -11.59 1.42 16.53
CA GLY A 60 -10.47 2.37 16.56
C GLY A 60 -10.74 3.56 17.48
N GLU A 61 -11.99 4.01 17.57
CA GLU A 61 -12.41 5.09 18.47
C GLU A 61 -12.48 4.61 19.93
N GLU A 62 -13.01 3.41 20.17
CA GLU A 62 -12.89 2.75 21.47
C GLU A 62 -11.43 2.59 21.92
N LEU A 63 -10.53 2.24 20.99
CA LEU A 63 -9.11 2.04 21.28
C LEU A 63 -8.46 3.36 21.68
N LYS A 64 -8.70 4.42 20.90
CA LYS A 64 -8.27 5.79 21.23
C LYS A 64 -8.75 6.24 22.61
N LEU A 65 -10.00 5.95 22.98
CA LEU A 65 -10.54 6.30 24.30
C LEU A 65 -9.80 5.56 25.43
N ILE A 66 -9.52 4.26 25.28
CA ILE A 66 -8.77 3.49 26.28
C ILE A 66 -7.31 3.95 26.34
N ASP A 67 -6.69 4.26 25.21
CA ASP A 67 -5.32 4.78 25.16
C ASP A 67 -5.21 6.14 25.86
N SER A 68 -6.16 7.07 25.67
CA SER A 68 -6.23 8.32 26.44
C SER A 68 -6.44 8.12 27.95
N GLN A 69 -7.18 7.09 28.36
CA GLN A 69 -7.34 6.73 29.78
C GLN A 69 -6.03 6.17 30.36
N ILE A 70 -5.32 5.34 29.61
CA ILE A 70 -4.01 4.81 29.99
C ILE A 70 -2.97 5.93 30.10
N GLU A 71 -2.93 6.85 29.12
CA GLU A 71 -2.03 8.02 29.12
C GLU A 71 -2.14 8.86 30.40
N SER A 72 -3.35 8.99 30.97
CA SER A 72 -3.58 9.72 32.22
C SER A 72 -3.09 9.01 33.49
N LEU A 73 -2.73 7.72 33.42
CA LEU A 73 -2.39 6.86 34.57
C LEU A 73 -0.98 6.23 34.49
N ILE A 74 -0.30 6.31 33.34
CA ILE A 74 1.07 5.79 33.20
C ILE A 74 2.11 6.73 33.80
N GLN A 75 3.25 6.14 34.18
CA GLN A 75 4.42 6.88 34.62
C GLN A 75 5.21 7.41 33.41
N VAL A 76 5.99 8.47 33.62
CA VAL A 76 6.68 9.22 32.55
C VAL A 76 7.62 8.34 31.72
N ASP A 77 8.27 7.38 32.36
CA ASP A 77 9.17 6.39 31.75
C ASP A 77 8.47 5.39 30.82
N GLN A 78 7.13 5.29 30.87
CA GLN A 78 6.34 4.42 29.99
C GLN A 78 5.72 5.17 28.80
N ILE A 79 5.74 6.51 28.78
CA ILE A 79 5.04 7.32 27.76
C ILE A 79 5.56 6.99 26.35
N GLU A 80 6.87 6.87 26.17
CA GLU A 80 7.50 6.64 24.86
C GLU A 80 7.06 5.30 24.24
N VAL A 81 7.16 4.21 25.03
CA VAL A 81 6.75 2.86 24.61
C VAL A 81 5.24 2.76 24.35
N GLU A 82 4.44 3.45 25.16
CA GLU A 82 2.99 3.48 24.99
C GLU A 82 2.60 4.28 23.73
N PHE A 83 3.26 5.42 23.46
CA PHE A 83 3.05 6.23 22.26
C PHE A 83 3.39 5.49 20.97
N GLU A 84 4.55 4.81 20.90
CA GLU A 84 4.90 3.96 19.76
C GLU A 84 3.83 2.90 19.49
N SER A 85 3.34 2.27 20.57
CA SER A 85 2.30 1.24 20.50
C SER A 85 0.93 1.77 20.06
N ILE A 86 0.62 3.03 20.35
CA ILE A 86 -0.60 3.72 19.89
C ILE A 86 -0.50 4.03 18.39
N GLU A 87 0.61 4.63 17.94
CA GLU A 87 0.79 4.97 16.53
C GLU A 87 0.83 3.72 15.64
N GLU A 88 1.43 2.61 16.08
CA GLU A 88 1.43 1.34 15.34
C GLU A 88 -0.01 0.87 14.99
N TYR A 89 -0.93 0.91 15.96
CA TYR A 89 -2.33 0.49 15.73
C TYR A 89 -3.13 1.53 14.95
N LYS A 90 -2.93 2.81 15.21
CA LYS A 90 -3.54 3.93 14.47
C LYS A 90 -3.14 3.91 13.00
N GLU A 91 -1.88 3.61 12.68
CA GLU A 91 -1.41 3.49 11.30
C GLU A 91 -2.05 2.28 10.60
N LYS A 92 -2.06 1.11 11.24
CA LYS A 92 -2.73 -0.11 10.72
C LYS A 92 -4.21 0.15 10.39
N ILE A 93 -4.96 0.75 11.33
CA ILE A 93 -6.37 1.10 11.14
C ILE A 93 -6.53 2.07 9.96
N THR A 94 -5.74 3.15 9.92
CA THR A 94 -5.83 4.19 8.88
C THR A 94 -5.50 3.63 7.50
N ARG A 95 -4.43 2.84 7.39
CA ARG A 95 -3.94 2.19 6.16
C ARG A 95 -4.99 1.24 5.60
N THR A 96 -5.61 0.40 6.43
CA THR A 96 -6.68 -0.52 6.00
C THR A 96 -7.93 0.24 5.60
N ARG A 97 -8.42 1.19 6.42
CA ARG A 97 -9.59 2.03 6.09
C ARG A 97 -9.42 2.78 4.77
N PHE A 98 -8.24 3.32 4.48
CA PHE A 98 -7.97 4.04 3.23
C PHE A 98 -7.96 3.09 2.01
N LYS A 99 -7.28 1.95 2.11
CA LYS A 99 -7.25 0.94 1.03
C LYS A 99 -8.66 0.47 0.67
N THR A 100 -9.47 0.13 1.66
CA THR A 100 -10.82 -0.43 1.43
C THR A 100 -11.80 0.63 0.93
N ARG A 101 -11.75 1.88 1.44
CA ARG A 101 -12.53 3.01 0.86
C ARG A 101 -12.15 3.27 -0.60
N LYS A 102 -10.87 3.17 -0.96
CA LYS A 102 -10.40 3.31 -2.35
C LYS A 102 -10.88 2.16 -3.26
N LEU A 103 -11.17 0.99 -2.70
CA LEU A 103 -11.80 -0.13 -3.43
C LEU A 103 -13.30 0.11 -3.62
N ILE A 104 -14.03 0.46 -2.55
CA ILE A 104 -15.46 0.84 -2.60
C ILE A 104 -15.71 1.93 -3.65
N GLN A 105 -14.88 2.98 -3.68
CA GLN A 105 -14.98 4.05 -4.70
C GLN A 105 -14.75 3.58 -6.15
N LYS A 106 -14.06 2.45 -6.37
CA LYS A 106 -13.92 1.85 -7.70
C LYS A 106 -15.14 1.01 -8.06
N ILE A 107 -15.65 0.21 -7.13
CA ILE A 107 -16.80 -0.68 -7.35
C ILE A 107 -18.06 0.18 -7.59
N SER A 108 -18.36 1.13 -6.70
CA SER A 108 -19.50 2.05 -6.83
C SER A 108 -19.49 2.88 -8.12
N LYS A 109 -18.32 3.37 -8.57
CA LYS A 109 -18.19 4.08 -9.85
C LYS A 109 -18.25 3.16 -11.08
N GLY A 110 -17.99 1.87 -10.91
CA GLY A 110 -18.15 0.86 -11.97
C GLY A 110 -19.62 0.57 -12.30
N SER A 111 -20.53 0.72 -11.35
CA SER A 111 -21.94 0.33 -11.51
C SER A 111 -22.83 1.32 -12.28
N ASN A 112 -22.36 2.53 -12.62
CA ASN A 112 -23.23 3.57 -13.19
C ASN A 112 -22.62 4.41 -14.34
N ALA A 113 -21.60 3.90 -15.05
CA ALA A 113 -20.96 4.62 -16.15
C ALA A 113 -20.53 3.68 -17.30
N ASN A 114 -21.47 3.37 -18.18
CA ASN A 114 -21.14 2.73 -19.46
C ASN A 114 -20.71 3.80 -20.48
N ASN A 115 -19.39 3.88 -20.71
CA ASN A 115 -18.67 4.57 -21.80
C ASN A 115 -18.57 6.13 -21.87
N SER A 116 -17.32 6.57 -22.09
CA SER A 116 -16.88 7.64 -23.01
C SER A 116 -17.15 9.14 -22.72
N TRP A 117 -16.07 9.84 -22.32
CA TRP A 117 -15.61 11.16 -22.84
C TRP A 117 -14.07 11.19 -22.71
N GLN A 118 -13.31 10.69 -23.69
CA GLN A 118 -12.82 11.36 -24.90
C GLN A 118 -11.77 12.46 -24.68
N ASP A 119 -10.51 12.06 -24.89
CA ASP A 119 -9.55 12.58 -25.88
C ASP A 119 -9.50 14.07 -26.26
N SER A 120 -8.30 14.49 -26.65
CA SER A 120 -8.06 15.66 -27.49
C SER A 120 -6.91 15.41 -28.48
N ASN A 121 -7.26 14.85 -29.65
CA ASN A 121 -6.61 15.05 -30.98
C ASN A 121 -5.14 14.58 -31.16
N ILE A 122 -4.60 14.16 -32.33
CA ILE A 122 -5.04 13.92 -33.73
C ILE A 122 -3.85 13.16 -34.42
N SER A 123 -3.93 12.30 -35.46
CA SER A 123 -5.00 11.59 -36.20
C SER A 123 -4.34 10.54 -37.15
N LEU A 124 -5.15 9.76 -37.91
CA LEU A 124 -4.81 8.99 -39.15
C LEU A 124 -3.86 7.77 -38.99
N ASN A 125 -3.97 6.64 -39.72
CA ASN A 125 -4.94 6.15 -40.73
C ASN A 125 -4.71 4.63 -40.99
N SER A 126 -5.74 3.89 -41.45
CA SER A 126 -5.68 2.56 -42.13
C SER A 126 -5.14 1.34 -41.34
N SER A 127 -5.51 0.08 -41.64
CA SER A 127 -6.56 -0.50 -42.50
C SER A 127 -6.77 -2.00 -42.20
N SER A 128 -7.90 -2.56 -42.67
CA SER A 128 -8.13 -3.99 -43.01
C SER A 128 -8.21 -5.08 -41.93
N GLN A 129 -9.47 -5.52 -41.70
CA GLN A 129 -9.95 -6.91 -41.77
C GLN A 129 -8.96 -8.09 -41.60
N ASN A 130 -9.19 -8.95 -40.60
CA ASN A 130 -10.04 -10.16 -40.77
C ASN A 130 -10.24 -10.92 -39.46
N GLU A 131 -11.35 -11.65 -39.35
CA GLU A 131 -11.69 -12.50 -38.21
C GLU A 131 -10.98 -13.85 -38.25
N THR A 132 -10.56 -14.36 -37.09
CA THR A 132 -10.69 -15.78 -36.72
C THR A 132 -10.86 -15.90 -35.21
N GLN A 133 -11.98 -16.48 -34.78
CA GLN A 133 -12.21 -16.75 -33.36
C GLN A 133 -11.36 -17.95 -32.90
N THR A 134 -10.47 -17.74 -31.95
CA THR A 134 -9.95 -18.80 -31.07
C THR A 134 -10.11 -18.37 -29.62
N LYS A 135 -10.67 -19.26 -28.79
CA LYS A 135 -10.98 -19.01 -27.38
C LYS A 135 -9.72 -18.81 -26.55
N GLU A 136 -9.19 -17.59 -26.50
CA GLU A 136 -8.29 -17.21 -25.41
C GLU A 136 -9.09 -17.14 -24.10
N LYS A 137 -8.50 -17.66 -23.03
CA LYS A 137 -9.00 -17.41 -21.66
C LYS A 137 -9.03 -15.89 -21.49
N GLU A 138 -10.18 -15.32 -21.13
CA GLU A 138 -10.31 -13.89 -20.89
C GLU A 138 -9.38 -13.46 -19.75
N ARG A 139 -8.17 -13.03 -20.12
CA ARG A 139 -7.22 -12.43 -19.20
C ARG A 139 -7.81 -11.10 -18.79
N ILE A 140 -8.41 -11.07 -17.59
CA ILE A 140 -8.90 -9.88 -16.91
C ILE A 140 -7.85 -8.77 -17.08
N LYS A 141 -8.15 -7.77 -17.92
CA LYS A 141 -7.23 -6.66 -18.21
C LYS A 141 -7.26 -5.71 -17.02
N LEU A 142 -6.44 -6.02 -16.03
CA LEU A 142 -6.19 -5.22 -14.83
C LEU A 142 -5.90 -3.76 -15.21
N PRO A 143 -6.37 -2.77 -14.43
CA PRO A 143 -6.08 -1.37 -14.69
C PRO A 143 -4.57 -1.15 -14.71
N LYS A 144 -4.07 -0.40 -15.70
CA LYS A 144 -2.63 -0.16 -15.91
C LYS A 144 -1.95 0.25 -14.61
N LEU A 145 -1.05 -0.60 -14.12
CA LEU A 145 -0.24 -0.33 -12.94
C LEU A 145 0.65 0.89 -13.24
N THR A 146 0.33 2.03 -12.64
CA THR A 146 1.15 3.23 -12.74
C THR A 146 2.34 3.07 -11.80
N ILE A 147 3.48 2.64 -12.36
CA ILE A 147 4.74 2.58 -11.64
C ILE A 147 5.14 4.02 -11.29
N PRO A 148 5.32 4.38 -10.00
CA PRO A 148 5.77 5.72 -9.64
C PRO A 148 7.20 5.94 -10.14
N LYS A 149 7.55 7.19 -10.50
CA LYS A 149 8.93 7.49 -10.89
C LYS A 149 9.86 7.42 -9.69
N PHE A 150 11.02 6.80 -9.87
CA PHE A 150 12.05 6.67 -8.85
C PHE A 150 13.21 7.64 -9.10
N TYR A 151 13.52 8.46 -8.10
CA TYR A 151 14.53 9.53 -8.22
C TYR A 151 15.87 9.22 -7.50
N GLY A 152 15.95 8.08 -6.80
CA GLY A 152 17.13 7.62 -6.04
C GLY A 152 16.94 7.54 -4.52
N GLU A 153 15.71 7.70 -4.02
CA GLU A 153 15.39 7.65 -2.60
C GLU A 153 15.31 6.21 -2.07
N ILE A 154 16.25 5.81 -1.21
CA ILE A 154 16.39 4.45 -0.66
C ILE A 154 15.08 3.88 -0.11
N SER A 155 14.32 4.71 0.61
CA SER A 155 13.02 4.35 1.21
C SER A 155 11.95 4.00 0.16
N GLU A 156 12.05 4.54 -1.05
CA GLU A 156 11.13 4.28 -2.15
C GLU A 156 11.56 3.10 -3.02
N TRP A 157 12.84 2.71 -3.00
CA TRP A 157 13.40 1.67 -3.88
C TRP A 157 12.62 0.35 -3.81
N LEU A 158 12.30 -0.13 -2.60
CA LEU A 158 11.56 -1.39 -2.44
C LEU A 158 10.15 -1.31 -3.03
N ASN A 159 9.47 -0.17 -2.89
CA ASN A 159 8.13 0.04 -3.43
C ASN A 159 8.16 0.18 -4.96
N PHE A 160 9.12 0.95 -5.49
CA PHE A 160 9.36 1.08 -6.92
C PHE A 160 9.69 -0.28 -7.56
N TRP A 161 10.67 -0.99 -7.01
CA TRP A 161 11.15 -2.25 -7.56
C TRP A 161 10.05 -3.31 -7.57
N ASN A 162 9.26 -3.45 -6.50
CA ASN A 162 8.15 -4.40 -6.48
C ASN A 162 7.07 -4.07 -7.54
N ALA A 163 6.75 -2.79 -7.75
CA ALA A 163 5.80 -2.35 -8.79
C ALA A 163 6.35 -2.58 -10.21
N PHE A 164 7.60 -2.18 -10.47
CA PHE A 164 8.27 -2.40 -11.75
C PHE A 164 8.45 -3.89 -12.07
N LYS A 165 8.79 -4.69 -11.03
CA LYS A 165 9.05 -6.12 -11.17
C LYS A 165 7.82 -6.87 -11.65
N SER A 166 6.70 -6.69 -10.96
CA SER A 166 5.43 -7.37 -11.28
C SER A 166 4.82 -6.93 -12.61
N ALA A 167 4.99 -5.66 -13.02
CA ALA A 167 4.40 -5.14 -14.26
C ALA A 167 5.27 -5.38 -15.52
N ILE A 168 6.59 -5.33 -15.39
CA ILE A 168 7.52 -5.26 -16.52
C ILE A 168 8.63 -6.31 -16.45
N HIS A 169 9.33 -6.45 -15.31
CA HIS A 169 10.46 -7.39 -15.22
C HIS A 169 10.02 -8.85 -15.42
N GLU A 170 8.95 -9.27 -14.75
CA GLU A 170 8.38 -10.63 -14.79
C GLU A 170 7.42 -10.85 -15.98
N ASN A 171 7.27 -9.86 -16.87
CA ASN A 171 6.43 -9.99 -18.05
C ASN A 171 7.25 -10.54 -19.23
N ASP A 172 7.12 -11.83 -19.53
CA ASP A 172 7.84 -12.50 -20.62
C ASP A 172 7.42 -12.06 -22.03
N ASN A 173 6.32 -11.30 -22.15
CA ASN A 173 5.81 -10.79 -23.43
C ASN A 173 6.50 -9.47 -23.85
N VAL A 174 7.50 -8.99 -23.10
CA VAL A 174 8.25 -7.75 -23.37
C VAL A 174 9.72 -8.12 -23.53
N CYS A 175 10.40 -7.64 -24.58
CA CYS A 175 11.82 -7.96 -24.78
C CYS A 175 12.72 -7.15 -23.82
N LYS A 176 13.94 -7.62 -23.53
CA LYS A 176 14.86 -6.93 -22.57
C LYS A 176 15.14 -5.47 -22.94
N ILE A 177 15.26 -5.17 -24.24
CA ILE A 177 15.50 -3.81 -24.75
C ILE A 177 14.30 -2.89 -24.43
N ASP A 178 13.07 -3.39 -24.62
CA ASP A 178 11.85 -2.65 -24.24
C ASP A 178 11.72 -2.51 -22.72
N LYS A 179 12.04 -3.56 -21.95
CA LYS A 179 12.10 -3.48 -20.47
C LYS A 179 13.08 -2.39 -20.02
N PHE A 180 14.20 -2.22 -20.72
CA PHE A 180 15.18 -1.17 -20.42
C PHE A 180 14.69 0.23 -20.78
N ASN A 181 14.01 0.39 -21.93
CA ASN A 181 13.32 1.65 -22.28
C ASN A 181 12.30 2.04 -21.21
N TYR A 182 11.46 1.09 -20.78
CA TYR A 182 10.51 1.35 -19.69
C TYR A 182 11.23 1.71 -18.39
N LEU A 183 12.27 0.97 -18.00
CA LEU A 183 13.08 1.28 -16.82
C LEU A 183 13.58 2.73 -16.85
N ARG A 184 14.25 3.16 -17.92
CA ARG A 184 14.70 4.56 -18.11
C ARG A 184 13.55 5.56 -18.01
N SER A 185 12.37 5.26 -18.56
CA SER A 185 11.22 6.16 -18.52
C SER A 185 10.62 6.38 -17.12
N PHE A 186 10.75 5.39 -16.23
CA PHE A 186 10.32 5.48 -14.82
C PHE A 186 11.42 5.92 -13.86
N LEU A 187 12.63 6.20 -14.35
CA LEU A 187 13.71 6.76 -13.55
C LEU A 187 13.81 8.27 -13.72
N GLY A 188 14.34 8.94 -12.71
CA GLY A 188 14.66 10.36 -12.73
C GLY A 188 15.82 10.68 -11.78
N GLY A 189 16.24 11.95 -11.77
CA GLY A 189 17.24 12.46 -10.84
C GLY A 189 18.53 11.62 -10.79
N SER A 190 18.96 11.30 -9.57
CA SER A 190 20.19 10.53 -9.35
C SER A 190 20.10 9.10 -9.88
N ALA A 191 18.93 8.45 -9.78
CA ALA A 191 18.75 7.08 -10.25
C ALA A 191 18.83 6.94 -11.77
N PHE A 192 18.35 7.92 -12.53
CA PHE A 192 18.54 7.95 -13.98
C PHE A 192 20.00 8.18 -14.35
N SER A 193 20.67 9.12 -13.66
CA SER A 193 22.08 9.48 -13.92
C SER A 193 23.06 8.31 -13.77
N LEU A 194 22.75 7.32 -12.90
CA LEU A 194 23.55 6.11 -12.71
C LEU A 194 23.61 5.19 -13.94
N ILE A 195 22.57 5.23 -14.78
CA ILE A 195 22.40 4.30 -15.92
C ILE A 195 22.35 5.02 -17.28
N ASP A 196 22.38 6.35 -17.31
CA ASP A 196 22.18 7.15 -18.53
C ASP A 196 23.30 6.94 -19.56
N GLY A 197 24.52 6.65 -19.08
CA GLY A 197 25.69 6.30 -19.91
C GLY A 197 25.69 4.87 -20.45
N LEU A 198 24.68 4.05 -20.15
CA LEU A 198 24.57 2.69 -20.68
C LEU A 198 23.84 2.69 -22.05
N GLU A 199 24.42 1.99 -23.02
CA GLU A 199 23.77 1.75 -24.31
C GLU A 199 22.55 0.86 -24.15
N LEU A 200 21.48 1.12 -24.91
CA LEU A 200 20.21 0.42 -24.81
C LEU A 200 20.27 -1.00 -25.42
N THR A 201 20.97 -1.91 -24.75
CA THR A 201 21.13 -3.32 -25.16
C THR A 201 20.49 -4.27 -24.14
N ALA A 202 20.27 -5.52 -24.55
CA ALA A 202 19.72 -6.56 -23.68
C ALA A 202 20.68 -6.95 -22.53
N GLU A 203 21.99 -6.76 -22.71
CA GLU A 203 23.03 -7.06 -21.72
C GLU A 203 23.11 -5.94 -20.66
N HIS A 204 23.09 -4.68 -21.11
CA HIS A 204 23.09 -3.52 -20.20
C HIS A 204 21.79 -3.40 -19.40
N TYR A 205 20.67 -3.99 -19.84
CA TYR A 205 19.45 -4.06 -19.04
C TYR A 205 19.68 -4.74 -17.69
N ASP A 206 20.22 -5.97 -17.68
CA ASP A 206 20.43 -6.72 -16.43
C ASP A 206 21.45 -5.99 -15.54
N HIS A 207 22.53 -5.47 -16.14
CA HIS A 207 23.55 -4.69 -15.43
C HIS A 207 22.96 -3.40 -14.80
N SER A 208 22.06 -2.70 -15.49
CA SER A 208 21.40 -1.49 -14.98
C SER A 208 20.54 -1.77 -13.75
N ILE A 209 19.91 -2.95 -13.69
CA ILE A 209 19.12 -3.39 -12.54
C ILE A 209 20.03 -3.61 -11.32
N ASP A 210 21.20 -4.21 -11.51
CA ASP A 210 22.12 -4.48 -10.41
C ASP A 210 22.80 -3.20 -9.90
N ILE A 211 23.20 -2.28 -10.78
CA ILE A 211 23.65 -0.92 -10.40
C ILE A 211 22.59 -0.21 -9.54
N LEU A 212 21.32 -0.27 -9.94
CA LEU A 212 20.22 0.38 -9.20
C LEU A 212 19.96 -0.29 -7.85
N LYS A 213 20.01 -1.62 -7.76
CA LYS A 213 19.93 -2.35 -6.47
C LYS A 213 21.08 -1.97 -5.55
N GLU A 214 22.31 -2.02 -6.06
CA GLU A 214 23.52 -1.72 -5.29
C GLU A 214 23.47 -0.28 -4.77
N ASN A 215 23.25 0.72 -5.63
CA ASN A 215 23.21 2.11 -5.19
C ASN A 215 22.06 2.39 -4.20
N SER A 216 20.91 1.75 -4.38
CA SER A 216 19.74 1.91 -3.50
C SER A 216 19.87 1.15 -2.17
N VAL A 217 20.80 0.21 -2.03
CA VAL A 217 21.04 -0.54 -0.78
C VAL A 217 22.30 -0.06 -0.06
N ILE A 218 23.30 0.46 -0.79
CA ILE A 218 24.64 0.79 -0.27
C ILE A 218 24.71 2.16 0.40
N LYS A 219 23.76 3.09 0.19
CA LYS A 219 23.68 4.36 0.95
C LYS A 219 23.16 4.20 2.40
N LYS A 220 23.72 3.24 3.14
CA LYS A 220 23.99 3.45 4.56
C LYS A 220 25.36 4.13 4.67
N PHE A 221 25.57 4.86 5.77
CA PHE A 221 26.70 5.78 6.04
C PHE A 221 26.52 7.16 5.41
#